data_AF-A0A3L7RGZ7-F1
#
_entry.id   AF-A0A3L7RGZ7-F1
#
_cell.length_a   1.000
_cell.length_b   1.000
_cell.length_c   1.000
_cell.angle_alpha   90.00
_cell.angle_beta   90.00
_cell.angle_gamma   90.00
#
_symmetry.space_group_name_H-M   'P 1'
#
loop_
_entity.id
_entity.type
_entity.pdbx_description
1 polymer ?
#
loop_
_entity_poly.entity_id
_entity_poly.type
_entity_poly.pdbx_seq_one_letter_code
_entity_poly.pdbx_strand_id
1 'polypeptide(L)'
;MLSLKDRYMLTPPQVVENYFLESRHMLLEIAAAFDRYDAAVARAANGNAQATENEKNSGAKKLAVMRKALEIVAQSHPARERTLALLELFATV
;
A
#
# COMPACT_ATOMS: atom_id res chain seq x y z
N MET A 1 11.81 -29.87 27.25
CA MET A 1 10.72 -30.09 26.28
C MET A 1 10.02 -28.75 26.09
N LEU A 2 10.24 -28.06 24.96
CA LEU A 2 9.64 -26.75 24.68
C LEU A 2 8.14 -26.87 24.42
N SER A 3 7.35 -25.89 24.88
CA SER A 3 5.88 -25.90 24.81
C SER A 3 5.38 -25.89 23.36
N LEU A 4 4.22 -26.51 23.10
CA LEU A 4 3.55 -26.46 21.79
C LEU A 4 3.24 -25.02 21.34
N LYS A 5 3.00 -24.09 22.27
CA LYS A 5 2.82 -22.66 21.97
C LYS A 5 4.08 -22.02 21.38
N ASP A 6 5.26 -22.44 21.81
CA ASP A 6 6.54 -21.90 21.34
C ASP A 6 6.91 -22.38 19.93
N ARG A 7 6.23 -23.44 19.44
CA ARG A 7 6.45 -24.00 18.09
C ARG A 7 5.68 -23.28 16.97
N TYR A 8 4.73 -22.41 17.31
CA TYR A 8 3.81 -21.79 16.33
C TYR A 8 3.93 -20.28 16.19
N MET A 9 4.79 -19.61 16.96
CA MET A 9 4.99 -18.16 16.82
C MET A 9 6.38 -17.86 16.33
N LEU A 10 6.46 -17.27 15.13
CA LEU A 10 7.70 -16.72 14.60
C LEU A 10 8.22 -15.66 15.58
N THR A 11 9.50 -15.76 15.93
CA THR A 11 10.19 -14.67 16.64
C THR A 11 10.22 -13.40 15.78
N PRO A 12 10.40 -12.20 16.35
CA PRO A 12 10.45 -10.98 15.56
C PRO A 12 11.45 -11.02 14.39
N PRO A 13 12.69 -11.55 14.54
CA PRO A 13 13.59 -11.71 13.40
C PRO A 13 13.06 -12.68 12.33
N GLN A 14 12.46 -13.80 12.74
CA GLN A 14 11.86 -14.76 11.80
C GLN A 14 10.68 -14.17 11.03
N VAL A 15 9.89 -13.29 11.65
CA VAL A 15 8.83 -12.54 10.93
C VAL A 15 9.45 -11.68 9.84
N VAL A 16 10.49 -10.89 10.17
CA VAL A 16 11.14 -10.04 9.17
C VAL A 16 11.68 -10.87 8.02
N GLU A 17 12.50 -11.89 8.30
CA GLU A 17 13.12 -12.72 7.26
C GLU A 17 12.09 -13.42 6.36
N ASN A 18 11.02 -13.98 6.93
CA ASN A 18 10.00 -14.70 6.16
C ASN A 18 9.23 -13.79 5.18
N TYR A 19 9.03 -12.52 5.53
CA TYR A 19 8.20 -11.60 4.74
C TYR A 19 9.01 -10.53 4.00
N PHE A 20 10.31 -10.40 4.23
CA PHE A 20 11.12 -9.32 3.69
C PHE A 20 11.12 -9.28 2.16
N LEU A 21 11.34 -10.43 1.51
CA LEU A 21 11.43 -10.50 0.05
C LEU A 21 10.13 -10.08 -0.63
N GLU A 22 9.01 -10.62 -0.16
CA GLU A 22 7.69 -10.31 -0.71
C GLU A 22 7.28 -8.86 -0.43
N SER A 23 7.48 -8.39 0.81
CA SER A 23 7.18 -7.01 1.19
C SER A 23 8.00 -6.03 0.36
N ARG A 24 9.28 -6.33 0.12
CA ARG A 24 10.15 -5.53 -0.76
C ARG A 24 9.59 -5.46 -2.18
N HIS A 25 9.18 -6.58 -2.74
CA HIS A 25 8.59 -6.62 -4.08
C HIS A 25 7.30 -5.79 -4.15
N MET A 26 6.38 -5.96 -3.19
CA MET A 26 5.14 -5.18 -3.13
C MET A 26 5.40 -3.67 -3.01
N LEU A 27 6.38 -3.25 -2.20
CA LEU A 27 6.75 -1.84 -2.06
C LEU A 27 7.31 -1.26 -3.37
N LEU A 28 8.10 -2.03 -4.12
CA LEU A 28 8.62 -1.60 -5.42
C LEU A 28 7.51 -1.44 -6.45
N GLU A 29 6.52 -2.34 -6.47
CA GLU A 29 5.37 -2.24 -7.37
C GLU A 29 4.50 -1.01 -7.05
N ILE A 30 4.30 -0.71 -5.76
CA ILE A 30 3.58 0.50 -5.34
C ILE A 30 4.34 1.77 -5.77
N ALA A 31 5.66 1.81 -5.55
CA ALA A 31 6.49 2.94 -5.97
C ALA A 31 6.42 3.14 -7.50
N ALA A 32 6.60 2.07 -8.27
CA ALA A 32 6.51 2.11 -9.72
C ALA A 32 5.12 2.55 -10.22
N ALA A 33 4.03 2.20 -9.51
CA ALA A 33 2.70 2.68 -9.83
C ALA A 33 2.57 4.21 -9.65
N PHE A 34 3.16 4.77 -8.59
CA PHE A 34 3.19 6.22 -8.37
C PHE A 34 4.06 6.93 -9.41
N ASP A 35 5.23 6.41 -9.74
CA ASP A 35 6.10 6.99 -10.78
C ASP A 35 5.39 7.02 -12.16
N ARG A 36 4.68 5.94 -12.50
CA ARG A 36 3.89 5.87 -13.75
C ARG A 36 2.75 6.86 -13.75
N TYR A 37 2.09 7.08 -12.60
CA TYR A 37 1.06 8.11 -12.45
C TYR A 37 1.65 9.51 -12.66
N ASP A 38 2.75 9.86 -11.98
CA ASP A 38 3.37 11.17 -12.10
C ASP A 38 3.84 11.44 -13.54
N ALA A 39 4.42 10.42 -14.19
CA ALA A 39 4.78 10.49 -15.60
C ALA A 39 3.56 10.67 -16.52
N ALA A 40 2.41 10.05 -16.20
CA ALA A 40 1.17 10.23 -16.94
C ALA A 40 0.59 11.65 -16.77
N VAL A 41 0.64 12.20 -15.57
CA VAL A 41 0.25 13.59 -15.29
C VAL A 41 1.10 14.56 -16.11
N ALA A 42 2.43 14.37 -16.14
CA ALA A 42 3.34 15.19 -16.93
C ALA A 42 3.03 15.13 -18.44
N ARG A 43 2.69 13.93 -18.97
CA ARG A 43 2.28 13.78 -20.38
C ARG A 43 0.95 14.47 -20.68
N ALA A 44 -0.02 14.40 -19.78
CA ALA A 44 -1.33 15.03 -19.95
C ALA A 44 -1.24 16.57 -19.94
N ALA A 45 -0.31 17.13 -19.15
CA ALA A 45 -0.03 18.56 -19.15
C ALA A 45 0.49 19.08 -20.51
N ASN A 46 1.16 18.21 -21.28
CA ASN A 46 1.70 18.53 -22.61
C ASN A 46 0.69 18.27 -23.76
N GLY A 47 -0.60 18.15 -23.47
CA GLY A 47 -1.66 18.07 -24.49
C GLY A 47 -1.99 16.67 -25.02
N ASN A 48 -1.42 15.61 -24.44
CA ASN A 48 -1.83 14.23 -24.77
C ASN A 48 -3.18 13.87 -24.11
N ALA A 49 -3.81 12.81 -24.63
CA ALA A 49 -5.13 12.26 -24.27
C ALA A 49 -5.68 12.70 -22.90
N GLN A 50 -6.79 13.43 -22.91
CA GLN A 50 -7.45 13.93 -21.71
C GLN A 50 -8.46 12.90 -21.20
N ALA A 51 -8.26 12.42 -19.98
CA ALA A 51 -9.29 11.70 -19.25
C ALA A 51 -10.50 12.61 -19.00
N THR A 52 -11.69 12.02 -18.99
CA THR A 52 -12.93 12.70 -18.60
C THR A 52 -12.84 13.22 -17.16
N GLU A 53 -13.65 14.21 -16.79
CA GLU A 53 -13.68 14.72 -15.42
C GLU A 53 -14.01 13.63 -14.39
N ASN A 54 -14.90 12.69 -14.75
CA ASN A 54 -15.24 11.55 -13.91
C ASN A 54 -14.06 10.60 -13.71
N GLU A 55 -13.29 10.31 -14.75
CA GLU A 55 -12.08 9.47 -14.64
C GLU A 55 -11.00 10.15 -13.80
N LYS A 56 -10.79 11.46 -13.97
CA LYS A 56 -9.86 12.25 -13.16
C LYS A 56 -10.25 12.20 -11.68
N ASN A 57 -11.53 12.43 -11.38
CA ASN A 57 -12.04 12.42 -10.02
C ASN A 57 -11.96 11.03 -9.37
N SER A 58 -12.30 9.97 -10.10
CA SER A 58 -12.18 8.59 -9.62
C SER A 58 -10.72 8.19 -9.38
N GLY A 59 -9.83 8.48 -10.33
CA GLY A 59 -8.39 8.21 -10.22
C GLY A 59 -7.73 8.94 -9.05
N ALA A 60 -8.04 10.23 -8.86
CA ALA A 60 -7.52 11.03 -7.76
C ALA A 60 -7.94 10.48 -6.39
N LYS A 61 -9.21 10.05 -6.24
CA LYS A 61 -9.71 9.42 -5.00
C LYS A 61 -8.96 8.12 -4.68
N LYS A 62 -8.78 7.24 -5.68
CA LYS A 62 -8.05 5.97 -5.49
C LYS A 62 -6.58 6.21 -5.14
N LEU A 63 -5.93 7.17 -5.80
CA LEU A 63 -4.55 7.54 -5.48
C LEU A 63 -4.42 8.09 -4.05
N ALA A 64 -5.35 8.94 -3.61
CA ALA A 64 -5.37 9.46 -2.25
C ALA A 64 -5.51 8.32 -1.22
N VAL A 65 -6.37 7.34 -1.49
CA VAL A 65 -6.52 6.15 -0.66
C VAL A 65 -5.24 5.31 -0.63
N MET A 66 -4.56 5.09 -1.77
CA MET A 66 -3.28 4.36 -1.78
C MET A 66 -2.20 5.05 -0.95
N ARG A 67 -2.11 6.39 -1.01
CA ARG A 67 -1.18 7.16 -0.18
C ARG A 67 -1.52 7.03 1.30
N LYS A 68 -2.81 7.09 1.65
CA LYS A 68 -3.27 6.91 3.04
C LYS A 68 -3.00 5.49 3.55
N ALA A 69 -3.13 4.47 2.70
CA ALA A 69 -2.81 3.09 3.05
C ALA A 69 -1.34 2.94 3.46
N LEU A 70 -0.40 3.57 2.74
CA LEU A 70 1.01 3.55 3.10
C LEU A 70 1.28 4.21 4.46
N GLU A 71 0.61 5.33 4.76
CA GLU A 71 0.70 5.96 6.09
C GLU A 71 0.26 5.01 7.20
N ILE A 72 -0.85 4.29 7.00
CA ILE A 72 -1.35 3.29 7.97
C ILE A 72 -0.34 2.15 8.14
N VAL A 73 0.21 1.64 7.03
CA VAL A 73 1.18 0.53 7.05
C VAL A 73 2.44 0.93 7.83
N ALA A 74 2.91 2.16 7.66
CA ALA A 74 4.16 2.65 8.24
C ALA A 74 4.10 2.98 9.75
N GLN A 75 2.91 3.08 10.36
CA GLN A 75 2.77 3.38 11.79
C GLN A 75 3.52 2.34 12.62
N SER A 76 4.37 2.70 13.59
CA SER A 76 5.12 1.70 14.38
C SER A 76 4.25 0.96 15.40
N HIS A 77 3.29 1.66 16.03
CA HIS A 77 2.39 1.14 17.06
C HIS A 77 0.95 1.55 16.74
N PRO A 78 0.28 0.87 15.79
CA PRO A 78 -1.07 1.24 15.40
C PRO A 78 -2.05 0.92 16.53
N ALA A 79 -3.06 1.77 16.72
CA ALA A 79 -4.10 1.56 17.74
C ALA A 79 -4.99 0.32 17.46
N ARG A 80 -4.96 -0.20 16.23
CA ARG A 80 -5.68 -1.40 15.78
C ARG A 80 -4.89 -2.13 14.70
N GLU A 81 -5.31 -3.34 14.32
CA GLU A 81 -4.69 -4.10 13.23
C GLU A 81 -4.70 -3.31 11.92
N ARG A 82 -3.51 -3.17 11.30
CA ARG A 82 -3.36 -2.43 10.04
C ARG A 82 -4.22 -3.03 8.93
N THR A 83 -4.35 -4.36 8.89
CA THR A 83 -5.19 -5.06 7.90
C THR A 83 -6.66 -4.62 7.96
N LEU A 84 -7.24 -4.58 9.16
CA LEU A 84 -8.61 -4.08 9.35
C LEU A 84 -8.73 -2.61 8.93
N ALA A 85 -7.75 -1.78 9.33
CA ALA A 85 -7.72 -0.38 8.95
C ALA A 85 -7.64 -0.17 7.42
N LEU A 86 -6.90 -1.02 6.71
CA LEU A 86 -6.83 -1.00 5.24
C LEU A 86 -8.14 -1.47 4.60
N LEU A 87 -8.76 -2.54 5.10
CA LEU A 87 -10.05 -3.03 4.57
C LEU A 87 -11.13 -1.95 4.66
N GLU A 88 -11.24 -1.28 5.80
CA GLU A 88 -12.17 -0.17 5.98
C GLU A 88 -11.83 1.02 5.08
N LEU A 89 -10.54 1.36 4.95
CA LEU A 89 -10.10 2.45 4.07
C LEU A 89 -10.46 2.15 2.61
N PHE A 90 -10.22 0.93 2.13
CA PHE A 90 -10.52 0.54 0.75
C PHE A 90 -12.02 0.46 0.45
N ALA A 91 -12.87 0.26 1.45
CA ALA A 91 -14.32 0.29 1.28
C ALA A 91 -14.89 1.71 1.03
N THR A 92 -14.06 2.75 1.09
CA THR A 92 -14.48 4.16 0.92
C THR A 92 -14.46 4.67 -0.52
N VAL A 93 -13.92 3.90 -1.47
CA VAL A 93 -13.68 4.30 -2.87
C VAL A 93 -14.42 3.46 -3.89
#